data_AF-A0A972VF02-F1
#
_entry.id   AF-A0A972VF02-F1
#
_cell.length_a   1.000
_cell.length_b   1.000
_cell.length_c   1.000
_cell.angle_alpha   90.00
_cell.angle_beta   90.00
_cell.angle_gamma   90.00
#
_symmetry.space_group_name_H-M   'P 1'
#
loop_
_entity.id
_entity.type
_entity.pdbx_description
1 polymer ?
#
loop_
_entity_poly.entity_id
_entity_poly.type
_entity_poly.pdbx_seq_one_letter_code
_entity_poly.pdbx_strand_id
1 'polypeptide(L)'
;MKLKKRWILWLGLILLSWPVWAQTQTQDLRIYMPRTIKIKGAMPRLGQIVIIRGNDELVKKLRSVSMGRISSPGGQVVIDRNTILSRLASHGINASRVMLSGAEKITVQQQSMILTSAALIQKARAALKDFPMSDMVSQVSLTRTPADVVVPGSDQVPSLKVDTIRQISSNQVRVR
;
A
#
# COMPACT_ATOMS: atom_id res chain seq x y z
N MET A 1 25.78 82.97 32.79
CA MET A 1 25.57 82.81 31.33
C MET A 1 26.21 81.48 30.92
N LYS A 2 25.50 80.34 30.99
CA LYS A 2 24.73 79.68 29.91
C LYS A 2 25.58 79.31 28.67
N LEU A 3 25.96 78.03 28.49
CA LEU A 3 25.50 77.11 27.41
C LEU A 3 26.36 75.82 27.33
N LYS A 4 25.82 74.65 27.73
CA LYS A 4 25.40 73.50 26.88
C LYS A 4 26.57 72.73 26.22
N LYS A 5 27.00 71.54 26.67
CA LYS A 5 26.29 70.23 26.75
C LYS A 5 25.31 69.98 25.59
N ARG A 6 25.82 69.47 24.46
CA ARG A 6 25.07 68.82 23.36
C ARG A 6 25.99 67.69 22.82
N TRP A 7 25.82 66.47 23.33
CA TRP A 7 25.12 65.38 22.64
C TRP A 7 25.82 65.07 21.30
N ILE A 8 26.85 64.21 21.27
CA ILE A 8 26.70 62.75 21.06
C ILE A 8 25.46 62.46 20.19
N LEU A 9 25.56 62.80 18.91
CA LEU A 9 24.63 62.39 17.86
C LEU A 9 25.33 62.55 16.50
N TRP A 10 26.54 62.00 16.38
CA TRP A 10 27.05 61.61 15.06
C TRP A 10 26.68 60.15 14.84
N LEU A 11 25.48 59.99 14.28
CA LEU A 11 25.08 58.97 13.31
C LEU A 11 26.01 57.74 13.20
N GLY A 12 25.89 56.83 14.16
CA GLY A 12 26.21 55.42 13.96
C GLY A 12 25.14 54.77 13.09
N LEU A 13 25.11 55.08 11.79
CA LEU A 13 24.21 54.48 10.80
C LEU A 13 24.93 53.38 10.00
N ILE A 14 25.67 52.52 10.70
CA ILE A 14 26.27 51.31 10.14
C ILE A 14 26.10 50.24 11.21
N LEU A 15 24.95 49.56 11.25
CA LEU A 15 24.73 48.30 11.97
C LEU A 15 23.28 47.84 11.76
N LEU A 16 22.97 47.33 10.57
CA LEU A 16 21.80 46.45 10.35
C LEU A 16 21.89 45.75 8.98
N SER A 17 23.08 45.27 8.61
CA SER A 17 23.17 44.16 7.66
C SER A 17 23.51 42.91 8.47
N TRP A 18 22.49 42.35 9.14
CA TRP A 18 22.63 40.96 9.56
C TRP A 18 22.56 40.11 8.30
N PRO A 19 23.61 39.35 7.96
CA PRO A 19 23.45 38.28 7.01
C PRO A 19 22.45 37.32 7.63
N VAL A 20 21.26 37.23 7.04
CA VAL A 20 20.36 36.12 7.27
C VAL A 20 21.17 34.88 6.90
N TRP A 21 21.71 34.21 7.91
CA TRP A 21 22.28 32.88 7.72
C TRP A 21 21.13 32.00 7.28
N ALA A 22 21.04 31.81 5.97
CA ALA A 22 20.28 30.73 5.38
C ALA A 22 20.85 29.45 5.99
N GLN A 23 20.18 28.92 7.02
CA GLN A 23 20.37 27.55 7.44
C GLN A 23 20.05 26.69 6.23
N THR A 24 21.10 26.26 5.53
CA THR A 24 21.05 25.18 4.57
C THR A 24 20.55 23.98 5.36
N GLN A 25 19.24 23.77 5.32
CA GLN A 25 18.61 22.58 5.85
C GLN A 25 19.21 21.42 5.06
N THR A 26 20.13 20.70 5.69
CA THR A 26 20.71 19.49 5.16
C THR A 26 19.55 18.56 4.83
N GLN A 27 19.37 18.26 3.55
CA GLN A 27 18.33 17.35 3.11
C GLN A 27 18.76 15.93 3.49
N ASP A 28 18.40 15.53 4.71
CA ASP A 28 18.81 14.25 5.31
C ASP A 28 18.16 13.03 4.64
N LEU A 29 17.11 13.25 3.83
CA LEU A 29 16.32 12.19 3.24
C LEU A 29 16.04 12.44 1.76
N ARG A 30 16.41 11.47 0.91
CA ARG A 30 16.12 11.44 -0.52
C ARG A 30 15.17 10.29 -0.82
N ILE A 31 14.02 10.59 -1.41
CA ILE A 31 12.99 9.61 -1.76
C ILE A 31 12.79 9.63 -3.27
N TYR A 32 12.98 8.48 -3.91
CA TYR A 32 12.72 8.30 -5.33
C TYR A 32 11.40 7.56 -5.56
N MET A 33 10.54 8.17 -6.38
CA MET A 33 9.19 7.72 -6.73
C MET A 33 9.17 7.07 -8.12
N PRO A 34 8.97 5.75 -8.22
CA PRO A 34 8.75 5.08 -9.50
C PRO A 34 7.36 5.40 -10.08
N ARG A 35 7.15 5.15 -11.38
CA ARG A 35 5.82 5.38 -12.02
C ARG A 35 4.77 4.35 -11.61
N THR A 36 5.16 3.08 -11.53
CA THR A 36 4.23 1.98 -11.26
C THR A 36 4.95 0.90 -10.46
N ILE A 37 4.25 0.32 -9.49
CA ILE A 37 4.78 -0.78 -8.68
C ILE A 37 3.68 -1.79 -8.39
N LYS A 38 4.06 -3.07 -8.35
CA LYS A 38 3.16 -4.18 -8.02
C LYS A 38 3.49 -4.72 -6.64
N ILE A 39 2.47 -4.93 -5.80
CA ILE A 39 2.64 -5.45 -4.43
C ILE A 39 1.76 -6.66 -4.19
N LYS A 40 2.21 -7.63 -3.38
CA LYS A 40 1.41 -8.82 -3.02
C LYS A 40 0.30 -8.52 -2.01
N GLY A 41 0.57 -7.61 -1.07
CA GLY A 41 -0.33 -7.32 0.05
C GLY A 41 -1.39 -6.25 -0.25
N ALA A 42 -2.45 -6.23 0.54
CA ALA A 42 -3.48 -5.19 0.47
C ALA A 42 -3.07 -3.87 1.17
N MET A 43 -2.04 -3.88 2.01
CA MET A 43 -1.53 -2.68 2.71
C MET A 43 -0.17 -2.28 2.14
N PRO A 44 -0.11 -1.33 1.19
CA PRO A 44 1.15 -0.75 0.73
C PRO A 44 1.90 -0.11 1.90
N ARG A 45 3.18 -0.43 2.03
CA ARG A 45 4.11 0.28 2.92
C ARG A 45 5.02 1.19 2.10
N LEU A 46 5.43 2.32 2.68
CA LEU A 46 6.27 3.30 2.01
C LEU A 46 7.57 2.65 1.49
N GLY A 47 8.22 1.80 2.29
CA GLY A 47 9.43 1.08 1.88
C GLY A 47 9.27 0.09 0.72
N GLN A 48 8.04 -0.29 0.38
CA GLN A 48 7.74 -1.15 -0.77
C GLN A 48 7.44 -0.35 -2.04
N ILE A 49 6.98 0.89 -1.90
CA ILE A 49 6.51 1.71 -3.02
C ILE A 49 7.53 2.75 -3.50
N VAL A 50 8.49 3.13 -2.65
CA VAL A 50 9.53 4.12 -2.97
C VAL A 50 10.92 3.65 -2.54
N ILE A 51 11.95 4.22 -3.17
CA ILE A 51 13.34 4.00 -2.79
C ILE A 51 13.76 5.15 -1.87
N ILE A 52 14.07 4.83 -0.61
CA ILE A 52 14.44 5.80 0.43
C ILE A 52 15.95 5.72 0.68
N ARG A 53 16.65 6.85 0.63
CA ARG A 53 18.07 7.01 0.96
C ARG A 53 18.22 8.12 1.99
N GLY A 54 19.15 7.98 2.94
CA GLY A 54 19.37 8.95 4.01
C GLY A 54 19.84 8.25 5.28
N ASN A 55 19.60 8.86 6.43
CA ASN A 55 19.91 8.28 7.74
C ASN A 55 19.18 6.93 7.94
N ASP A 56 19.93 5.88 8.29
CA ASP A 56 19.43 4.51 8.44
C ASP A 56 18.31 4.35 9.47
N GLU A 57 18.35 5.10 10.58
CA GLU A 57 17.30 5.04 11.61
C GLU A 57 15.97 5.57 11.08
N LEU A 58 16.02 6.70 10.36
CA LEU A 58 14.86 7.28 9.71
C LEU A 58 14.34 6.38 8.59
N VAL A 59 15.23 5.80 7.79
CA VAL A 59 14.86 4.86 6.72
C VAL A 59 14.14 3.64 7.30
N LYS A 60 14.63 3.04 8.39
CA LYS A 60 13.97 1.91 9.06
C LYS A 60 12.57 2.29 9.55
N LYS A 61 12.43 3.45 10.20
CA LYS A 61 11.13 3.97 10.66
C LYS A 61 10.16 4.17 9.49
N LEU A 62 10.65 4.70 8.37
CA LEU A 62 9.81 4.99 7.21
C LEU A 62 9.41 3.77 6.40
N ARG A 63 10.24 2.72 6.36
CA ARG A 63 9.92 1.49 5.63
C ARG A 63 8.65 0.80 6.13
N SER A 64 8.31 0.93 7.41
CA SER A 64 7.12 0.32 8.03
C SER A 64 5.85 1.15 7.89
N VAL A 65 5.96 2.42 7.47
CA VAL A 65 4.81 3.34 7.37
C VAL A 65 3.81 2.83 6.33
N SER A 66 2.59 2.55 6.77
CA SER A 66 1.48 2.21 5.86
C SER A 66 0.98 3.45 5.12
N MET A 67 0.75 3.26 3.82
CA MET A 67 0.24 4.27 2.88
C MET A 67 -1.24 4.07 2.55
N GLY A 68 -1.96 3.35 3.41
CA GLY A 68 -3.38 3.03 3.24
C GLY A 68 -3.62 1.55 2.95
N ARG A 69 -4.83 1.26 2.45
CA ARG A 69 -5.30 -0.09 2.15
C ARG A 69 -5.98 -0.12 0.79
N ILE A 70 -5.64 -1.11 -0.02
CA ILE A 70 -6.34 -1.45 -1.25
C ILE A 70 -7.51 -2.35 -0.84
N SER A 71 -8.73 -1.83 -0.96
CA SER A 71 -9.94 -2.51 -0.49
C SER A 71 -10.38 -3.65 -1.39
N SER A 72 -10.06 -3.58 -2.69
CA SER A 72 -10.49 -4.58 -3.67
C SER A 72 -9.30 -5.42 -4.15
N PRO A 73 -9.40 -6.77 -4.16
CA PRO A 73 -8.38 -7.65 -4.73
C PRO A 73 -8.05 -7.27 -6.18
N GLY A 74 -6.77 -7.08 -6.47
CA GLY A 74 -6.33 -6.64 -7.80
C GLY A 74 -6.58 -5.15 -8.09
N GLY A 75 -7.06 -4.41 -7.09
CA GLY A 75 -7.27 -2.97 -7.18
C GLY A 75 -5.96 -2.19 -7.30
N GLN A 76 -6.12 -0.92 -7.66
CA GLN A 76 -5.02 0.04 -7.76
C GLN A 76 -5.27 1.25 -6.87
N VAL A 77 -4.20 1.84 -6.35
CA VAL A 77 -4.22 3.11 -5.65
C VAL A 77 -3.16 4.03 -6.24
N VAL A 78 -3.53 5.30 -6.44
CA VAL A 78 -2.62 6.33 -6.91
C VAL A 78 -2.18 7.15 -5.71
N ILE A 79 -0.87 7.24 -5.50
CA ILE A 79 -0.26 7.99 -4.41
C ILE A 79 0.54 9.14 -5.03
N ASP A 80 0.22 10.37 -4.63
CA ASP A 80 0.95 11.56 -5.07
C ASP A 80 2.02 11.99 -4.06
N ARG A 81 2.85 12.96 -4.47
CA ARG A 81 3.89 13.55 -3.63
C ARG A 81 3.34 14.13 -2.33
N ASN A 82 2.21 14.81 -2.40
CA ASN A 82 1.60 15.45 -1.23
C ASN A 82 1.16 14.41 -0.20
N THR A 83 0.57 13.30 -0.63
CA THR A 83 0.17 12.18 0.22
C THR A 83 1.38 11.60 0.94
N ILE A 84 2.52 11.44 0.25
CA ILE A 84 3.77 11.00 0.88
C ILE A 84 4.23 12.03 1.91
N LEU A 85 4.31 13.32 1.56
CA LEU A 85 4.74 14.37 2.48
C LEU A 85 3.84 14.48 3.71
N SER A 86 2.51 14.44 3.53
CA SER A 86 1.54 14.41 4.62
C SER A 86 1.77 13.20 5.52
N ARG A 87 2.03 12.02 4.95
CA ARG A 87 2.30 10.82 5.74
C ARG A 87 3.62 10.93 6.49
N LEU A 88 4.66 11.49 5.89
CA LEU A 88 5.95 11.75 6.55
C LEU A 88 5.78 12.75 7.70
N ALA A 89 5.00 13.81 7.50
CA ALA A 89 4.70 14.80 8.52
C ALA A 89 3.97 14.17 9.72
N SER A 90 3.01 13.27 9.48
CA SER A 90 2.34 12.51 10.56
C SER A 90 3.29 11.63 11.37
N HIS A 91 4.48 11.29 10.85
CA HIS A 91 5.50 10.51 11.56
C HIS A 91 6.65 11.37 12.10
N GLY A 92 6.48 12.70 12.10
CA GLY A 92 7.42 13.67 12.67
C GLY A 92 8.54 14.12 11.73
N ILE A 93 8.42 13.87 10.42
CA ILE A 93 9.42 14.28 9.42
C ILE A 93 8.89 15.46 8.64
N ASN A 94 9.57 16.60 8.75
CA ASN A 94 9.20 17.82 8.04
C ASN A 94 9.56 17.70 6.54
N ALA A 95 8.67 18.17 5.67
CA ALA A 95 8.85 18.19 4.21
C ALA A 95 10.13 18.90 3.78
N SER A 96 10.59 19.93 4.49
CA SER A 96 11.78 20.69 4.09
C SER A 96 13.09 19.88 4.21
N ARG A 97 13.08 18.77 4.95
CA ARG A 97 14.23 17.84 5.07
C ARG A 97 14.19 16.70 4.04
N VAL A 98 13.18 16.69 3.17
CA VAL A 98 12.91 15.58 2.24
C VAL A 98 13.04 16.06 0.81
N MET A 99 13.91 15.42 0.05
CA MET A 99 13.98 15.61 -1.40
C MET A 99 13.25 14.48 -2.12
N LEU A 100 12.13 14.81 -2.77
CA LEU A 100 11.38 13.91 -3.62
C LEU A 100 11.92 13.99 -5.06
N SER A 101 12.18 12.84 -5.67
CA SER A 101 12.66 12.71 -7.04
C SER A 101 11.87 11.65 -7.81
N GLY A 102 11.89 11.70 -9.14
CA GLY A 102 11.17 10.75 -10.00
C GLY A 102 9.77 11.21 -10.36
N ALA A 103 8.80 10.30 -10.40
CA ALA A 103 7.43 10.57 -10.83
C ALA A 103 6.69 11.52 -9.86
N GLU A 104 5.65 12.19 -10.36
CA GLU A 104 4.75 13.01 -9.54
C GLU A 104 3.73 12.14 -8.78
N LYS A 105 3.35 11.02 -9.40
CA LYS A 105 2.38 10.05 -8.88
C LYS A 105 2.90 8.63 -9.07
N ILE A 106 2.58 7.76 -8.12
CA ILE A 106 2.89 6.33 -8.15
C ILE A 106 1.58 5.58 -8.25
N THR A 107 1.47 4.73 -9.27
CA THR A 107 0.37 3.75 -9.33
C THR A 107 0.82 2.47 -8.64
N VAL A 108 0.18 2.15 -7.51
CA VAL A 108 0.41 0.91 -6.78
C VAL A 108 -0.69 -0.07 -7.17
N GLN A 109 -0.32 -1.19 -7.76
CA GLN A 109 -1.23 -2.26 -8.16
C GLN A 109 -1.08 -3.46 -7.23
N GLN A 110 -2.19 -3.96 -6.71
CA GLN A 110 -2.16 -5.22 -5.99
C GLN A 110 -2.04 -6.38 -7.00
N GLN A 111 -1.07 -7.26 -6.78
CA GLN A 111 -0.99 -8.52 -7.50
C GLN A 111 -2.21 -9.38 -7.15
N SER A 112 -2.85 -9.89 -8.19
CA SER A 112 -3.98 -10.79 -8.05
C SER A 112 -3.99 -11.80 -9.19
N MET A 113 -4.56 -12.95 -8.91
CA MET A 113 -4.83 -13.98 -9.90
C MET A 113 -6.34 -14.12 -10.03
N ILE A 114 -6.83 -14.13 -11.27
CA ILE A 114 -8.23 -14.44 -11.56
C ILE A 114 -8.32 -15.95 -11.73
N LEU A 115 -9.09 -16.61 -10.85
CA LEU A 115 -9.48 -18.00 -11.02
C LEU A 115 -10.79 -18.04 -11.78
N THR A 116 -10.70 -18.49 -13.03
CA THR A 116 -11.88 -18.67 -13.86
C THR A 116 -12.77 -19.79 -13.31
N SER A 117 -14.07 -19.63 -13.52
CA SER A 117 -15.08 -20.65 -13.23
C SER A 117 -14.71 -22.03 -13.76
N ALA A 118 -14.19 -22.11 -15.00
CA ALA A 118 -13.72 -23.36 -15.60
C ALA A 118 -12.56 -24.00 -14.82
N ALA A 119 -11.56 -23.22 -14.42
CA ALA A 119 -10.42 -23.71 -13.64
C ALA A 119 -10.85 -24.17 -12.23
N LEU A 120 -11.81 -23.48 -11.62
CA LEU A 120 -12.42 -23.88 -10.34
C LEU A 120 -13.14 -25.22 -10.46
N ILE A 121 -13.98 -25.40 -11.49
CA ILE A 121 -14.70 -26.66 -11.71
C ILE A 121 -13.72 -27.81 -11.94
N GLN A 122 -12.67 -27.59 -12.74
CA GLN A 122 -11.66 -28.60 -12.99
C GLN A 122 -10.92 -29.02 -11.72
N LYS A 123 -10.50 -28.04 -10.89
CA LYS A 123 -9.88 -28.33 -9.60
C LYS A 123 -10.84 -29.02 -8.62
N ALA A 124 -12.10 -28.62 -8.59
CA ALA A 124 -13.10 -29.24 -7.72
C ALA A 124 -13.33 -30.71 -8.12
N ARG A 125 -13.43 -30.99 -9.42
CA ARG A 125 -13.51 -32.37 -9.92
C ARG A 125 -12.28 -33.20 -9.56
N ALA A 126 -11.07 -32.61 -9.63
CA ALA A 126 -9.86 -33.29 -9.20
C ALA A 126 -9.88 -33.58 -7.70
N ALA A 127 -10.20 -32.58 -6.86
CA ALA A 127 -10.29 -32.74 -5.41
C ALA A 127 -11.35 -33.76 -4.98
N LEU A 128 -12.43 -33.92 -5.74
CA LEU A 128 -13.47 -34.94 -5.49
C LEU A 128 -12.99 -36.35 -5.83
N LYS A 129 -12.11 -36.53 -6.83
CA LYS A 129 -11.53 -37.85 -7.15
C LYS A 129 -10.60 -38.32 -6.04
N ASP A 130 -9.82 -37.41 -5.48
CA ASP A 130 -8.87 -37.68 -4.40
C ASP A 130 -9.55 -37.82 -3.02
N PHE A 131 -10.87 -37.62 -2.95
CA PHE A 131 -11.62 -37.69 -1.70
C PHE A 131 -11.89 -39.15 -1.29
N PRO A 132 -11.75 -39.53 -0.01
CA PRO A 132 -11.82 -40.93 0.45
C PRO A 132 -13.18 -41.63 0.26
N MET A 133 -14.23 -40.92 -0.12
CA MET A 133 -15.55 -41.48 -0.47
C MET A 133 -15.86 -41.38 -1.97
N SER A 134 -14.86 -41.12 -2.82
CA SER A 134 -15.05 -40.97 -4.27
C SER A 134 -15.65 -42.24 -4.91
N ASP A 135 -15.29 -43.41 -4.41
CA ASP A 135 -15.82 -44.71 -4.87
C ASP A 135 -17.30 -44.93 -4.54
N MET A 136 -17.85 -44.20 -3.56
CA MET A 136 -19.28 -44.28 -3.19
C MET A 136 -20.14 -43.29 -4.00
N VAL A 137 -19.54 -42.42 -4.81
CA VAL A 137 -20.25 -41.40 -5.59
C VAL A 137 -20.49 -41.90 -7.02
N SER A 138 -21.73 -42.28 -7.31
CA SER A 138 -22.10 -42.80 -8.64
C SER A 138 -22.16 -41.71 -9.72
N GLN A 139 -22.43 -40.45 -9.35
CA GLN A 139 -22.54 -39.35 -10.31
C GLN A 139 -22.28 -37.99 -9.65
N VAL A 140 -21.48 -37.15 -10.30
CA VAL A 140 -21.24 -35.75 -9.92
C VAL A 140 -21.87 -34.84 -10.97
N SER A 141 -22.84 -34.04 -10.58
CA SER A 141 -23.44 -33.00 -11.42
C SER A 141 -23.16 -31.60 -10.85
N LEU A 142 -22.97 -30.63 -11.74
CA LEU A 142 -22.75 -29.24 -11.35
C LEU A 142 -24.12 -28.59 -11.08
N THR A 143 -24.38 -28.22 -9.82
CA THR A 143 -25.65 -27.56 -9.45
C THR A 143 -25.65 -26.08 -9.84
N ARG A 144 -24.50 -25.40 -9.73
CA ARG A 144 -24.33 -23.97 -10.09
C ARG A 144 -22.93 -23.73 -10.61
N THR A 145 -22.83 -22.92 -11.66
CA THR A 145 -21.53 -22.42 -12.14
C THR A 145 -21.02 -21.35 -11.17
N PRO A 146 -19.82 -21.53 -10.58
CA PRO A 146 -19.25 -20.51 -9.71
C PRO A 146 -18.88 -19.27 -10.53
N ALA A 147 -18.98 -18.09 -9.92
CA ALA A 147 -18.42 -16.87 -10.49
C ALA A 147 -16.88 -16.91 -10.45
N ASP A 148 -16.25 -16.12 -11.31
CA ASP A 148 -14.79 -15.97 -11.29
C ASP A 148 -14.34 -15.37 -9.94
N VAL A 149 -13.26 -15.92 -9.38
CA VAL A 149 -12.76 -15.53 -8.06
C VAL A 149 -11.41 -14.85 -8.20
N VAL A 150 -11.28 -13.64 -7.67
CA VAL A 150 -10.01 -12.92 -7.61
C VAL A 150 -9.28 -13.28 -6.32
N VAL A 151 -8.12 -13.92 -6.45
CA VAL A 151 -7.26 -14.29 -5.32
C VAL A 151 -6.16 -13.24 -5.15
N PRO A 152 -6.12 -12.52 -4.01
CA PRO A 152 -5.10 -11.51 -3.76
C PRO A 152 -3.74 -12.14 -3.43
N GLY A 153 -2.67 -11.57 -3.98
CA GLY A 153 -1.29 -11.83 -3.54
C GLY A 153 -0.71 -13.21 -3.85
N SER A 154 -1.43 -14.04 -4.62
CA SER A 154 -0.98 -15.38 -4.98
C SER A 154 -0.70 -15.50 -6.46
N ASP A 155 0.48 -16.05 -6.78
CA ASP A 155 0.83 -16.53 -8.12
C ASP A 155 0.42 -18.01 -8.32
N GLN A 156 -0.06 -18.65 -7.25
CA GLN A 156 -0.42 -20.06 -7.22
C GLN A 156 -1.92 -20.24 -6.99
N VAL A 157 -2.50 -21.24 -7.66
CA VAL A 157 -3.91 -21.57 -7.47
C VAL A 157 -4.09 -22.25 -6.10
N PRO A 158 -4.91 -21.71 -5.19
CA PRO A 158 -5.14 -22.27 -3.87
C PRO A 158 -5.63 -23.74 -3.92
N SER A 159 -5.35 -24.47 -2.85
CA SER A 159 -5.90 -25.81 -2.61
C SER A 159 -7.38 -25.70 -2.28
N LEU A 160 -8.20 -26.56 -2.88
CA LEU A 160 -9.61 -26.69 -2.56
C LEU A 160 -9.76 -27.78 -1.51
N LYS A 161 -10.55 -27.50 -0.46
CA LYS A 161 -10.97 -28.52 0.50
C LYS A 161 -12.41 -28.91 0.21
N VAL A 162 -12.67 -30.21 0.20
CA VAL A 162 -14.02 -30.77 0.14
C VAL A 162 -14.50 -30.97 1.57
N ASP A 163 -15.68 -30.44 1.86
CA ASP A 163 -16.32 -30.61 3.17
C ASP A 163 -17.73 -31.18 2.98
N THR A 164 -18.15 -32.04 3.92
CA THR A 164 -19.45 -32.70 3.86
C THR A 164 -20.46 -31.90 4.65
N ILE A 165 -21.32 -31.17 3.94
CA ILE A 165 -22.44 -30.47 4.57
C ILE A 165 -23.57 -31.47 4.78
N ARG A 166 -23.90 -31.75 6.03
CA ARG A 166 -25.07 -32.58 6.38
C ARG A 166 -26.33 -31.75 6.09
N GLN A 167 -26.92 -31.92 4.91
CA GLN A 167 -28.21 -31.30 4.59
C GLN A 167 -29.30 -31.92 5.47
N ILE A 168 -29.85 -31.12 6.38
CA ILE A 168 -31.08 -31.44 7.13
C ILE A 168 -32.27 -30.99 6.27
N SER A 169 -32.39 -31.49 5.04
CA SER A 169 -33.60 -31.24 4.25
C SER A 169 -34.59 -32.38 4.50
N SER A 170 -35.52 -32.12 5.43
CA SER A 170 -36.79 -32.82 5.52
C SER A 170 -37.56 -32.65 4.20
N ASN A 171 -38.00 -33.78 3.64
CA ASN A 171 -39.09 -33.93 2.67
C ASN A 171 -39.06 -33.09 1.38
N GLN A 172 -38.67 -33.73 0.27
CA GLN A 172 -39.39 -33.54 -1.00
C GLN A 172 -39.71 -34.90 -1.62
N VAL A 173 -40.98 -35.31 -1.51
CA VAL A 173 -41.58 -36.40 -2.29
C VAL A 173 -42.24 -35.75 -3.49
N ARG A 174 -41.82 -36.14 -4.69
CA ARG A 174 -42.46 -35.75 -5.95
C ARG A 174 -43.53 -36.80 -6.28
N VAL A 175 -44.80 -36.46 -6.11
CA VAL A 175 -45.93 -37.27 -6.56
C VAL A 175 -46.11 -37.06 -8.07
N ARG A 176 -46.31 -38.15 -8.81
CA ARG A 176 -46.56 -38.18 -10.25
C ARG A 176 -47.96 -37.71 -10.60
#